data_AF-A0AAV5VUL8-F1
#
_entry.id   AF-A0AAV5VUL8-F1
#
_cell.length_a   1.000
_cell.length_b   1.000
_cell.length_c   1.000
_cell.angle_alpha   90.00
_cell.angle_beta   90.00
_cell.angle_gamma   90.00
#
_symmetry.space_group_name_H-M   'P 1'
#
loop_
_entity.id
_entity.type
_entity.pdbx_description
1 polymer ?
#
loop_
_entity_poly.entity_id
_entity_poly.type
_entity_poly.pdbx_seq_one_letter_code
_entity_poly.pdbx_strand_id
1 'polypeptide(L)'
;STPSLPVIATKQSADTILWYTGINCGLTTASLIIDICVIYVIIQFTPNTSIGYRKHLLIVMFVGIVTTLYLCLMFQPVTTPPLSCIYPLGLIQDNVNLDTHLNFTIFVCAVALNAPPLASCFLYRHQCIMLVNSRFKYSEKWLIPLRSFLYLYFAAHGVGVYV
;
A
#
# COMPACT_ATOMS: atom_id res chain seq x y z
N SER A 1 -19.36 23.82 -31.82
CA SER A 1 -18.74 22.49 -31.71
C SER A 1 -17.43 22.52 -32.47
N THR A 2 -16.32 22.76 -31.77
CA THR A 2 -14.98 22.64 -32.35
C THR A 2 -14.68 21.16 -32.62
N PRO A 3 -14.26 20.78 -33.83
CA PRO A 3 -13.89 19.39 -34.11
C PRO A 3 -12.63 19.04 -33.31
N SER A 4 -12.76 18.10 -32.38
CA SER A 4 -11.62 17.54 -31.66
C SER A 4 -10.71 16.82 -32.66
N LEU A 5 -9.49 17.32 -32.84
CA LEU A 5 -8.45 16.65 -33.60
C LEU A 5 -8.31 15.20 -33.10
N PRO A 6 -8.15 14.21 -34.00
CA PRO A 6 -7.91 12.84 -33.59
C PRO A 6 -6.62 12.79 -32.78
N VAL A 7 -6.70 12.33 -31.54
CA VAL A 7 -5.53 12.04 -30.71
C VAL A 7 -4.84 10.84 -31.36
N ILE A 8 -3.80 11.10 -32.13
CA ILE A 8 -2.93 10.07 -32.68
C ILE A 8 -2.13 9.52 -31.49
N ALA A 9 -2.62 8.44 -30.90
CA ALA A 9 -1.88 7.68 -29.91
C ALA A 9 -0.66 7.06 -30.61
N THR A 10 0.49 7.73 -30.53
CA THR A 10 1.76 7.18 -30.98
C THR A 10 2.09 5.99 -30.10
N LYS A 11 2.15 4.80 -30.72
CA LYS A 11 2.53 3.57 -30.04
C LYS A 11 3.94 3.78 -29.45
N GLN A 12 4.04 3.72 -28.12
CA GLN A 12 5.29 3.94 -27.42
C GLN A 12 6.33 2.91 -27.89
N SER A 13 7.58 3.34 -28.11
CA SER A 13 8.61 2.43 -28.60
C SER A 13 8.90 1.33 -27.57
N ALA A 14 9.11 0.10 -28.04
CA ALA A 14 9.38 -1.06 -27.18
C ALA A 14 10.59 -0.81 -26.24
N ASP A 15 11.60 -0.09 -26.73
CA ASP A 15 12.79 0.27 -25.96
C ASP A 15 12.47 1.15 -24.75
N THR A 16 11.49 2.05 -24.90
CA THR A 16 11.07 2.95 -23.82
C THR A 16 10.35 2.15 -22.73
N ILE A 17 9.48 1.21 -23.13
CA ILE A 17 8.78 0.31 -22.20
C ILE A 17 9.79 -0.53 -21.43
N LEU A 18 10.76 -1.14 -22.13
CA LEU A 18 11.80 -1.97 -21.53
C LEU A 18 12.64 -1.18 -20.51
N TRP A 19 13.00 0.06 -20.84
CA TRP A 19 13.73 0.95 -19.94
C TRP A 19 12.97 1.23 -18.64
N TYR A 20 11.68 1.61 -18.72
CA TYR A 20 10.85 1.86 -17.55
C TYR A 20 10.62 0.60 -16.71
N THR A 21 10.40 -0.55 -17.36
CA THR A 21 10.31 -1.83 -16.66
C THR A 21 11.60 -2.16 -15.90
N GLY A 22 12.77 -1.88 -16.50
CA GLY A 22 14.07 -2.03 -15.83
C GLY A 22 14.21 -1.13 -14.59
N ILE A 23 13.86 0.15 -14.70
CA ILE A 23 13.87 1.10 -13.57
C ILE A 23 12.93 0.61 -12.45
N ASN A 24 11.69 0.24 -12.80
CA ASN A 24 10.71 -0.22 -11.82
C ASN A 24 11.17 -1.50 -11.12
N CYS A 25 11.78 -2.44 -11.84
CA CYS A 25 12.38 -3.64 -11.24
C CYS A 25 13.53 -3.30 -10.27
N GLY A 26 14.39 -2.33 -10.64
CA GLY A 26 15.44 -1.81 -9.77
C GLY A 26 14.90 -1.17 -8.49
N LEU A 27 13.90 -0.29 -8.62
CA LEU A 27 13.21 0.35 -7.49
C LEU A 27 12.54 -0.68 -6.57
N THR A 28 11.89 -1.70 -7.15
CA THR A 28 11.27 -2.80 -6.39
C THR A 28 12.31 -3.52 -5.55
N THR A 29 13.42 -3.91 -6.18
CA THR A 29 14.50 -4.64 -5.51
C THR A 29 15.11 -3.81 -4.38
N ALA A 30 15.36 -2.53 -4.62
CA ALA A 30 15.85 -1.60 -3.61
C ALA A 30 14.86 -1.44 -2.45
N SER A 31 13.56 -1.30 -2.73
CA SER A 31 12.51 -1.22 -1.69
C SER A 31 12.49 -2.48 -0.83
N LEU A 32 12.54 -3.67 -1.42
CA LEU A 32 12.54 -4.92 -0.67
C LEU A 32 13.77 -5.08 0.22
N ILE A 33 14.94 -4.65 -0.24
CA ILE A 33 16.16 -4.64 0.58
C ILE A 33 15.97 -3.71 1.78
N ILE A 34 15.44 -2.51 1.57
CA ILE A 34 15.16 -1.55 2.64
C ILE A 34 14.14 -2.14 3.62
N ASP A 35 13.06 -2.74 3.14
CA ASP A 35 12.02 -3.35 3.97
C ASP A 35 12.56 -4.49 4.83
N ILE A 36 13.41 -5.36 4.27
CA ILE A 36 14.09 -6.43 5.01
C ILE A 36 15.02 -5.84 6.09
N CYS A 37 15.79 -4.80 5.74
CA CYS A 37 16.64 -4.10 6.70
C CYS A 37 15.81 -3.49 7.84
N VAL A 38 14.67 -2.88 7.53
CA VAL A 38 13.76 -2.30 8.53
C VAL A 38 13.15 -3.39 9.42
N ILE A 39 12.72 -4.51 8.86
CA ILE A 39 12.24 -5.66 9.65
C ILE A 39 13.33 -6.17 10.58
N TYR A 40 14.57 -6.31 10.08
CA TYR A 40 15.71 -6.70 10.89
C TYR A 40 15.93 -5.72 12.05
N VAL A 41 15.90 -4.41 11.77
CA VAL A 41 16.03 -3.37 12.80
C VAL A 41 14.92 -3.46 13.83
N ILE A 42 13.67 -3.64 13.41
CA ILE A 42 12.52 -3.78 14.32
C ILE A 42 12.69 -4.99 15.24
N ILE A 43 13.14 -6.14 14.70
CA ILE A 43 13.30 -7.36 15.50
C ILE A 43 14.44 -7.22 16.50
N GLN A 44 15.59 -6.69 16.07
CA GLN A 44 16.80 -6.64 16.89
C GLN A 44 16.82 -5.50 17.91
N PHE A 45 16.35 -4.30 17.53
CA PHE A 45 16.50 -3.10 18.35
C PHE A 45 15.24 -2.72 19.13
N THR A 46 14.08 -3.36 18.89
CA THR A 46 12.88 -3.08 19.69
C THR A 46 12.96 -3.79 21.04
N PRO A 47 12.93 -3.06 22.19
CA PRO A 47 13.07 -3.66 23.50
C PRO A 47 11.90 -4.61 23.82
N ASN A 48 12.19 -5.67 24.58
CA ASN A 48 11.20 -6.68 24.99
C ASN A 48 10.09 -6.12 25.90
N THR A 49 10.25 -4.93 26.47
CA THR A 49 9.19 -4.22 27.20
C THR A 49 8.07 -3.72 26.28
N SER A 50 8.33 -3.64 24.97
CA SER A 50 7.43 -3.08 23.95
C SER A 50 6.96 -4.13 22.92
N ILE A 51 6.72 -5.38 23.36
CA ILE A 51 6.32 -6.48 22.46
C ILE A 51 5.06 -6.16 21.65
N GLY A 52 4.06 -5.49 22.25
CA GLY A 52 2.83 -5.11 21.55
C GLY A 52 3.10 -4.09 20.43
N TYR A 53 3.96 -3.11 20.68
CA TYR A 53 4.40 -2.13 19.68
C TYR A 53 5.18 -2.79 18.54
N ARG A 54 6.09 -3.72 18.87
CA ARG A 54 6.83 -4.51 17.88
C ARG A 54 5.88 -5.27 16.94
N LYS A 55 4.84 -5.90 17.48
CA LYS A 55 3.83 -6.61 16.68
C LYS A 55 3.12 -5.67 15.71
N HIS A 56 2.69 -4.48 16.17
CA HIS A 56 2.04 -3.50 15.31
C HIS A 56 2.96 -2.99 14.19
N LEU A 57 4.23 -2.69 14.49
CA LEU A 57 5.20 -2.30 13.47
C LEU A 57 5.44 -3.39 12.43
N LEU A 58 5.55 -4.65 12.85
CA LEU A 58 5.71 -5.76 11.91
C LEU A 58 4.48 -5.95 11.00
N ILE A 59 3.27 -5.72 11.51
CA ILE A 59 2.05 -5.75 10.68
C ILE A 59 2.08 -4.62 9.63
N VAL A 60 2.50 -3.41 10.02
CA VAL A 60 2.67 -2.28 9.09
C VAL A 60 3.64 -2.65 7.96
N MET A 61 4.82 -3.19 8.31
CA MET A 61 5.81 -3.60 7.32
C MET A 61 5.29 -4.70 6.40
N PHE A 62 4.59 -5.70 6.95
CA PHE A 62 4.03 -6.78 6.16
C PHE A 62 3.01 -6.28 5.14
N VAL A 63 2.05 -5.44 5.56
CA VAL A 63 1.06 -4.85 4.65
C VAL A 63 1.73 -3.97 3.60
N GLY A 64 2.74 -3.19 4.00
CA GLY A 64 3.55 -2.37 3.10
C GLY A 64 4.23 -3.21 2.02
N ILE A 65 4.97 -4.26 2.40
CA ILE A 65 5.66 -5.17 1.46
C ILE A 65 4.67 -5.81 0.50
N VAL A 66 3.54 -6.32 0.99
CA VAL A 66 2.51 -6.94 0.13
C VAL A 66 1.96 -5.92 -0.86
N THR A 67 1.72 -4.68 -0.43
CA THR A 67 1.24 -3.60 -1.30
C THR A 67 2.29 -3.21 -2.34
N THR A 68 3.56 -3.07 -1.94
CA THR A 68 4.68 -2.76 -2.84
C THR A 68 4.87 -3.87 -3.87
N LEU A 69 4.86 -5.14 -3.45
CA LEU A 69 4.94 -6.27 -4.39
C LEU A 69 3.75 -6.30 -5.34
N TYR A 70 2.53 -6.07 -4.85
CA TYR A 70 1.34 -5.99 -5.69
C TYR A 70 1.49 -4.90 -6.75
N LEU A 71 1.90 -3.70 -6.34
CA LEU A 71 2.20 -2.59 -7.25
C LEU A 71 3.22 -3.04 -8.28
N CYS A 72 4.41 -3.46 -7.87
CA CYS A 72 5.49 -3.76 -8.80
C CYS A 72 5.18 -4.89 -9.80
N LEU A 73 4.37 -5.88 -9.39
CA LEU A 73 4.03 -7.03 -10.22
C LEU A 73 2.77 -6.85 -11.09
N MET A 74 1.75 -6.18 -10.56
CA MET A 74 0.45 -6.02 -11.22
C MET A 74 0.23 -4.61 -11.81
N PHE A 75 0.95 -3.61 -11.31
CA PHE A 75 0.73 -2.18 -11.61
C PHE A 75 2.05 -1.44 -11.76
N GLN A 76 2.61 -1.36 -12.97
CA GLN A 76 3.83 -0.58 -13.18
C GLN A 76 3.47 0.90 -13.38
N PRO A 77 3.66 1.80 -12.40
CA PRO A 77 3.46 3.22 -12.66
C PRO A 77 4.50 3.66 -13.68
N VAL A 78 4.05 4.08 -14.86
CA VAL A 78 4.92 4.71 -15.84
C VAL A 78 4.50 6.16 -15.95
N THR A 79 5.30 7.05 -15.36
CA THR A 79 5.13 8.48 -15.53
C THR A 79 5.64 8.87 -16.92
N THR A 80 4.74 8.95 -17.90
CA THR A 80 5.04 9.52 -19.22
C THR A 80 4.51 10.95 -19.29
N PRO A 81 5.36 11.99 -19.31
CA PRO A 81 4.87 13.34 -19.62
C PRO A 81 4.22 13.33 -21.02
N PRO A 82 3.07 13.98 -21.25
CA PRO A 82 2.35 14.90 -20.35
C PRO A 82 1.21 14.27 -19.54
N LEU A 83 0.97 12.96 -19.65
CA LEU A 83 -0.16 12.30 -19.00
C LEU A 83 0.24 11.81 -17.59
N SER A 84 -0.53 12.24 -16.59
CA SER A 84 -0.41 11.76 -15.23
C SER A 84 -0.77 10.27 -15.18
N CYS A 85 0.25 9.41 -15.26
CA CYS A 85 0.18 7.97 -15.03
C CYS A 85 -0.79 7.22 -15.96
N ILE A 86 -0.29 6.72 -17.09
CA ILE A 86 -0.88 5.52 -17.67
C ILE A 86 -0.41 4.35 -16.79
N TYR A 87 -1.33 3.50 -16.36
CA TYR A 87 -1.02 2.27 -15.64
C TYR A 87 -0.94 1.12 -16.64
N PRO A 88 0.21 0.89 -17.30
CA PRO A 88 0.38 -0.29 -18.11
C PRO A 88 0.22 -1.55 -17.25
N LEU A 89 -0.25 -2.59 -17.92
CA LEU A 89 -0.42 -3.92 -17.32
C LEU A 89 0.92 -4.37 -16.75
N GLY A 90 0.93 -4.88 -15.51
CA GLY A 90 2.14 -5.34 -14.84
C GLY A 90 2.72 -6.63 -15.45
N LEU A 91 3.93 -7.00 -15.03
CA LEU A 91 4.67 -8.18 -15.52
C LEU A 91 3.87 -9.49 -15.50
N ILE A 92 2.96 -9.62 -14.54
CA ILE A 92 2.20 -10.86 -14.28
C ILE A 92 0.76 -10.74 -14.77
N GLN A 93 0.26 -9.55 -15.10
CA GLN A 93 -1.15 -9.33 -15.38
C GLN A 93 -1.63 -10.13 -16.61
N ASP A 94 -0.81 -10.19 -17.66
CA ASP A 94 -1.10 -10.98 -18.87
C ASP A 94 -1.25 -12.49 -18.58
N ASN A 95 -0.54 -12.99 -17.57
CA ASN A 95 -0.63 -14.40 -17.16
C ASN A 95 -1.87 -14.68 -16.29
N VAL A 96 -2.36 -13.66 -15.57
CA VAL A 96 -3.47 -13.81 -14.62
C VAL A 96 -4.83 -13.48 -15.25
N ASN A 97 -4.83 -12.88 -16.45
CA ASN A 97 -6.06 -12.48 -17.17
C ASN A 97 -7.03 -11.70 -16.27
N LEU A 98 -6.49 -10.88 -15.36
CA LEU A 98 -7.28 -10.11 -14.42
C LEU A 98 -7.85 -8.88 -15.12
N ASP A 99 -9.15 -8.69 -14.99
CA ASP A 99 -9.83 -7.50 -15.51
C ASP A 99 -9.18 -6.21 -14.96
N THR A 100 -8.99 -5.22 -15.83
CA THR A 100 -8.30 -3.97 -15.50
C THR A 100 -9.04 -3.19 -14.41
N HIS A 101 -10.38 -3.24 -14.41
CA HIS A 101 -11.19 -2.57 -13.40
C HIS A 101 -11.01 -3.24 -12.04
N LEU A 102 -11.02 -4.57 -12.02
CA LEU A 102 -10.76 -5.36 -10.81
C LEU A 102 -9.33 -5.13 -10.29
N ASN A 103 -8.32 -5.09 -11.17
CA ASN A 103 -6.92 -4.83 -10.80
C ASN A 103 -6.77 -3.47 -10.12
N PHE A 104 -7.37 -2.43 -10.69
CA PHE A 104 -7.36 -1.09 -10.10
C PHE A 104 -8.10 -1.04 -8.75
N THR A 105 -9.23 -1.73 -8.63
CA THR A 105 -9.98 -1.84 -7.36
C THR A 105 -9.11 -2.45 -6.26
N ILE A 106 -8.43 -3.57 -6.56
CA ILE A 106 -7.53 -4.24 -5.61
C ILE A 106 -6.38 -3.31 -5.24
N PHE A 107 -5.81 -2.57 -6.20
CA PHE A 107 -4.77 -1.58 -5.94
C PHE A 107 -5.23 -0.50 -4.93
N VAL A 108 -6.37 0.15 -5.19
CA VAL A 108 -6.91 1.19 -4.29
C VAL A 108 -7.20 0.62 -2.91
N CYS A 109 -7.75 -0.59 -2.84
CA CYS A 109 -7.99 -1.28 -1.58
C CYS A 109 -6.68 -1.57 -0.83
N ALA A 110 -5.65 -2.07 -1.52
CA ALA A 110 -4.36 -2.38 -0.92
C ALA A 110 -3.69 -1.12 -0.35
N VAL A 111 -3.71 -0.01 -1.10
CA VAL A 111 -3.19 1.29 -0.61
C VAL A 111 -3.98 1.78 0.61
N ALA A 112 -5.32 1.75 0.54
CA ALA A 112 -6.17 2.16 1.67
C ALA A 112 -5.93 1.31 2.93
N LEU A 113 -5.67 0.01 2.78
CA LEU A 113 -5.37 -0.92 3.87
C LEU A 113 -4.02 -0.68 4.57
N ASN A 114 -3.15 0.21 4.07
CA ASN A 114 -1.96 0.63 4.79
C ASN A 114 -2.28 1.56 5.98
N ALA A 115 -3.41 2.26 5.96
CA ALA A 115 -3.76 3.22 7.00
C ALA A 115 -4.18 2.58 8.36
N PRO A 116 -5.02 1.53 8.41
CA PRO A 116 -5.43 0.92 9.68
C PRO A 116 -4.29 0.34 10.55
N PRO A 117 -3.27 -0.35 9.99
CA PRO A 117 -2.09 -0.76 10.76
C PRO A 117 -1.36 0.42 11.43
N LEU A 118 -1.18 1.53 10.70
CA LEU A 118 -0.55 2.75 11.21
C LEU A 118 -1.40 3.39 12.32
N ALA A 119 -2.71 3.55 12.09
CA ALA A 119 -3.64 4.04 13.10
C ALA A 119 -3.63 3.17 14.36
N SER A 120 -3.57 1.85 14.20
CA SER A 120 -3.46 0.90 15.32
C SER A 120 -2.17 1.08 16.11
N CYS A 121 -1.06 1.35 15.42
CA CYS A 121 0.24 1.62 16.03
C CYS A 121 0.21 2.91 16.88
N PHE A 122 -0.33 4.00 16.32
CA PHE A 122 -0.53 5.26 17.06
C PHE A 122 -1.45 5.07 18.25
N LEU A 123 -2.56 4.35 18.07
CA LEU A 123 -3.51 4.07 19.13
C LEU A 123 -2.85 3.27 20.26
N TYR A 124 -2.08 2.22 19.94
CA TYR A 124 -1.34 1.45 20.94
C TYR A 124 -0.38 2.35 21.74
N ARG A 125 0.43 3.16 21.05
CA ARG A 125 1.38 4.07 21.71
C ARG A 125 0.66 5.10 22.59
N HIS A 126 -0.44 5.66 22.09
CA HIS A 126 -1.30 6.58 22.85
C HIS A 126 -1.82 5.91 24.13
N GLN A 127 -2.33 4.67 24.05
CA GLN A 127 -2.84 3.95 25.21
C GLN A 127 -1.74 3.60 26.24
N CYS A 128 -0.50 3.37 25.80
CA CYS A 128 0.63 3.12 26.70
C CYS A 128 1.04 4.33 27.55
N ILE A 129 0.93 5.55 26.99
CA ILE A 129 1.31 6.79 27.72
C ILE A 129 0.17 7.36 28.57
N MET A 130 -1.06 6.87 28.41
CA MET A 130 -2.21 7.36 29.16
C MET A 130 -2.23 6.89 30.62
N LEU A 131 -2.47 7.85 31.51
CA LEU A 131 -2.71 7.62 32.94
C LEU A 131 -3.89 6.67 33.15
N VAL A 132 -3.82 5.85 34.20
CA VAL A 132 -4.83 4.80 34.49
C VAL A 132 -6.25 5.37 34.60
N ASN A 133 -6.40 6.59 35.14
CA ASN A 133 -7.70 7.25 35.34
C ASN A 133 -8.08 8.22 34.21
N SER A 134 -7.34 8.23 33.09
CA SER A 134 -7.66 9.10 31.95
C SER A 134 -8.94 8.64 31.25
N ARG A 135 -9.82 9.58 30.92
CA ARG A 135 -11.03 9.32 30.12
C ARG A 135 -10.72 8.80 28.71
N PHE A 136 -9.49 9.03 28.24
CA PHE A 136 -9.00 8.59 26.92
C PHE A 136 -8.28 7.23 26.96
N LYS A 137 -8.24 6.58 28.14
CA LYS A 137 -7.70 5.22 28.28
C LYS A 137 -8.81 4.21 28.02
N TYR A 138 -8.72 3.53 26.88
CA TYR A 138 -9.68 2.51 26.48
C TYR A 138 -9.20 1.14 26.97
N SER A 139 -10.13 0.30 27.43
CA SER A 139 -9.84 -1.11 27.68
C SER A 139 -9.63 -1.85 26.35
N GLU A 140 -8.84 -2.93 26.36
CA GLU A 140 -8.65 -3.79 25.18
C GLU A 140 -9.97 -4.26 24.54
N LYS A 141 -11.01 -4.48 25.34
CA LYS A 141 -12.36 -4.86 24.85
C LYS A 141 -12.98 -3.84 23.89
N TRP A 142 -12.65 -2.55 24.05
CA TRP A 142 -13.11 -1.47 23.17
C TRP A 142 -12.14 -1.21 22.01
N LEU A 143 -10.85 -1.51 22.19
CA LEU A 143 -9.84 -1.35 21.15
C LEU A 143 -10.01 -2.35 20.01
N ILE A 144 -10.41 -3.59 20.30
CA ILE A 144 -10.64 -4.63 19.28
C ILE A 144 -11.73 -4.20 18.27
N PRO A 145 -12.97 -3.87 18.67
CA PRO A 145 -14.00 -3.46 17.72
C PRO A 145 -13.65 -2.16 17.00
N LEU A 146 -12.96 -1.22 17.66
CA LEU A 146 -12.49 0.01 17.02
C LEU A 146 -11.48 -0.27 15.90
N ARG A 147 -10.50 -1.16 16.14
CA ARG A 147 -9.56 -1.59 15.12
C ARG A 147 -10.30 -2.29 13.98
N SER A 148 -11.18 -3.24 14.27
CA SER A 148 -11.97 -3.93 13.26
C SER A 148 -12.81 -2.96 12.42
N PHE A 149 -13.44 -1.97 13.05
CA PHE A 149 -14.18 -0.92 12.35
C PHE A 149 -13.28 -0.11 11.41
N LEU A 150 -12.07 0.26 11.83
CA LEU A 150 -11.12 0.96 10.97
C LEU A 150 -10.75 0.12 9.74
N TYR A 151 -10.41 -1.16 9.90
CA TYR A 151 -10.09 -2.03 8.76
C TYR A 151 -11.27 -2.16 7.80
N LEU A 152 -12.48 -2.38 8.33
CA LEU A 152 -13.69 -2.48 7.52
C LEU A 152 -14.02 -1.18 6.79
N TYR A 153 -13.87 -0.03 7.47
CA TYR A 153 -14.09 1.29 6.88
C TYR A 153 -13.16 1.54 5.70
N PHE A 154 -11.85 1.31 5.87
CA PHE A 154 -10.88 1.53 4.79
C PHE A 154 -11.04 0.51 3.64
N ALA A 155 -11.38 -0.74 3.95
CA ALA A 155 -11.68 -1.74 2.93
C ALA A 155 -12.94 -1.36 2.13
N ALA A 156 -14.03 -1.00 2.81
CA ALA A 156 -15.28 -0.60 2.18
C ALA A 156 -15.12 0.71 1.39
N HIS A 157 -14.36 1.67 1.89
CA HIS A 157 -14.04 2.90 1.16
C HIS A 157 -13.21 2.61 -0.09
N GLY A 158 -12.26 1.67 -0.03
CA GLY A 158 -11.50 1.25 -1.21
C GLY A 158 -12.39 0.68 -2.31
N VAL A 159 -13.41 -0.11 -1.94
CA VAL A 159 -14.41 -0.65 -2.87
C VAL A 159 -15.35 0.45 -3.37
N GLY A 160 -15.83 1.32 -2.47
CA GLY A 160 -16.83 2.35 -2.77
C GLY A 160 -16.34 3.53 -3.60
N VAL A 161 -15.04 3.78 -3.68
CA VAL A 161 -14.45 4.75 -4.63
C VAL A 161 -14.61 4.29 -6.08
N TYR A 162 -14.88 3.00 -6.29
CA TYR A 162 -14.84 2.37 -7.60
C TYR A 162 -16.22 1.99 -8.19
N VAL A 163 -17.23 1.82 -7.34
CA VAL A 163 -18.63 1.60 -7.75
C VAL A 163 -19.29 2.93 -8.09
#